data_AF-A0A2N5CDU2-F1
#
_entry.id   AF-A0A2N5CDU2-F1
#
_cell.length_a   1.000
_cell.length_b   1.000
_cell.length_c   1.000
_cell.angle_alpha   90.00
_cell.angle_beta   90.00
_cell.angle_gamma   90.00
#
_symmetry.space_group_name_H-M   'P 1'
#
loop_
_entity.id
_entity.type
_entity.pdbx_description
1 polymer ?
#
loop_
_entity_poly.entity_id
_entity_poly.type
_entity_poly.pdbx_seq_one_letter_code
_entity_poly.pdbx_strand_id
1 'polypeptide(L)'
;MDLIELGVAFKAARIHSRKTQQEVADLTGVSRARISAFENGALPELGVVKVLALFEVVGLEILARPAGQGRTLDDLVAEQTSAAHSSNLEPTGKRVRHIKGVQGKRAGAIAWLAGTSASGKGGPTK
;
A
#
# COMPACT_ATOMS: atom_id res chain seq x y z
N MET A 1 7.22 -3.21 -20.50
CA MET A 1 6.21 -3.45 -19.47
C MET A 1 6.36 -4.85 -18.92
N ASP A 2 7.10 -4.94 -17.82
CA ASP A 2 7.20 -6.14 -16.99
C ASP A 2 6.22 -6.09 -15.79
N LEU A 3 6.23 -7.11 -14.93
CA LEU A 3 5.32 -7.21 -13.78
C LEU A 3 5.58 -6.12 -12.72
N ILE A 4 6.81 -5.65 -12.58
CA ILE A 4 7.18 -4.58 -11.64
C ILE A 4 6.60 -3.25 -12.15
N GLU A 5 6.76 -2.96 -13.43
CA GLU A 5 6.19 -1.79 -14.09
C GLU A 5 4.65 -1.80 -13.99
N LEU A 6 4.00 -2.96 -14.13
CA LEU A 6 2.56 -3.13 -13.89
C LEU A 6 2.15 -2.82 -12.45
N GLY A 7 2.93 -3.27 -11.46
CA GLY A 7 2.67 -3.01 -10.04
C GLY A 7 2.73 -1.52 -9.69
N VAL A 8 3.70 -0.79 -10.25
CA VAL A 8 3.85 0.67 -10.09
C VAL A 8 2.68 1.41 -10.76
N ALA A 9 2.34 1.06 -11.99
CA ALA A 9 1.22 1.66 -12.72
C ALA A 9 -0.11 1.44 -11.99
N PHE A 10 -0.34 0.21 -11.50
CA PHE A 10 -1.50 -0.13 -10.69
C PHE A 10 -1.58 0.70 -9.41
N LYS A 11 -0.46 0.85 -8.68
CA LYS A 11 -0.40 1.65 -7.44
C LYS A 11 -0.81 3.09 -7.69
N ALA A 12 -0.32 3.69 -8.78
CA ALA A 12 -0.69 5.05 -9.17
C ALA A 12 -2.19 5.16 -9.43
N ALA A 13 -2.75 4.28 -10.27
CA ALA A 13 -4.19 4.25 -10.56
C ALA A 13 -5.07 4.03 -9.31
N ARG A 14 -4.63 3.17 -8.38
CA ARG A 14 -5.32 2.96 -7.10
C ARG A 14 -5.37 4.24 -6.26
N ILE A 15 -4.26 4.97 -6.17
CA ILE A 15 -4.20 6.24 -5.43
C ILE A 15 -5.09 7.30 -6.09
N HIS A 16 -5.05 7.41 -7.42
CA HIS A 16 -5.92 8.32 -8.18
C HIS A 16 -7.41 8.02 -8.00
N SER A 17 -7.78 6.73 -7.96
CA SER A 17 -9.15 6.28 -7.67
C SER A 17 -9.54 6.36 -6.19
N ARG A 18 -8.64 6.85 -5.31
CA ARG A 18 -8.85 7.02 -3.86
C ARG A 18 -9.25 5.74 -3.13
N LYS A 19 -8.81 4.59 -3.62
CA LYS A 19 -9.04 3.29 -2.95
C LYS A 19 -7.84 2.92 -2.08
N THR A 20 -8.09 2.41 -0.89
CA THR A 20 -7.10 1.75 -0.05
C THR A 20 -6.79 0.35 -0.61
N GLN A 21 -5.65 -0.23 -0.21
CA GLN A 21 -5.34 -1.62 -0.56
C GLN A 21 -6.37 -2.61 0.00
N GLN A 22 -6.99 -2.29 1.14
CA GLN A 22 -8.02 -3.14 1.76
C GLN A 22 -9.31 -3.11 0.94
N GLU A 23 -9.77 -1.93 0.51
CA GLU A 23 -10.97 -1.84 -0.34
C GLU A 23 -10.79 -2.58 -1.67
N VAL A 24 -9.60 -2.51 -2.28
CA VAL A 24 -9.31 -3.32 -3.48
C VAL A 24 -9.30 -4.82 -3.16
N ALA A 25 -8.76 -5.22 -2.00
CA ALA A 25 -8.77 -6.61 -1.58
C ALA A 25 -10.20 -7.16 -1.47
N ASP A 26 -11.09 -6.38 -0.85
CA ASP A 26 -12.49 -6.73 -0.63
C ASP A 26 -13.24 -6.83 -1.96
N LEU A 27 -12.95 -5.97 -2.94
CA LEU A 27 -13.59 -5.97 -4.26
C LEU A 27 -13.10 -7.08 -5.20
N THR A 28 -11.86 -7.54 -5.05
CA THR A 28 -11.22 -8.48 -6.00
C THR A 28 -11.01 -9.89 -5.46
N GLY A 29 -11.17 -10.06 -4.14
CA GLY A 29 -10.80 -11.28 -3.42
C GLY A 29 -9.30 -11.59 -3.48
N VAL A 30 -8.46 -10.62 -3.84
CA VAL A 30 -6.99 -10.73 -3.74
C VAL A 30 -6.60 -10.27 -2.35
N SER A 31 -5.76 -11.03 -1.64
CA SER A 31 -5.36 -10.61 -0.29
C SER A 31 -4.63 -9.27 -0.31
N ARG A 32 -4.88 -8.43 0.70
CA ARG A 32 -4.17 -7.15 0.89
C ARG A 32 -2.65 -7.31 0.84
N ALA A 33 -2.13 -8.40 1.40
CA ALA A 33 -0.69 -8.70 1.37
C ALA A 33 -0.17 -8.93 -0.07
N ARG A 34 -0.92 -9.65 -0.92
CA ARG A 34 -0.56 -9.82 -2.34
C ARG A 34 -0.65 -8.51 -3.11
N ILE A 35 -1.65 -7.66 -2.84
CA ILE A 35 -1.73 -6.32 -3.43
C ILE A 35 -0.51 -5.49 -3.04
N SER A 36 -0.13 -5.50 -1.75
CA SER A 36 1.07 -4.80 -1.29
C SER A 36 2.36 -5.35 -1.93
N ALA A 37 2.49 -6.67 -2.09
CA ALA A 37 3.63 -7.26 -2.76
C ALA A 37 3.67 -6.89 -4.25
N PHE A 38 2.53 -6.91 -4.93
CA PHE A 38 2.39 -6.50 -6.32
C PHE A 38 2.79 -5.02 -6.52
N GLU A 39 2.24 -4.11 -5.71
CA GLU A 39 2.55 -2.67 -5.75
C GLU A 39 4.02 -2.32 -5.46
N ASN A 40 4.77 -3.25 -4.87
CA ASN A 40 6.19 -3.07 -4.55
C ASN A 40 7.10 -3.98 -5.39
N GLY A 41 6.58 -4.67 -6.41
CA GLY A 41 7.39 -5.52 -7.29
C GLY A 41 7.96 -6.78 -6.63
N ALA A 42 7.42 -7.20 -5.48
CA ALA A 42 7.90 -8.33 -4.70
C ALA A 42 7.16 -9.64 -5.01
N LEU A 43 6.21 -9.62 -5.94
CA LEU A 43 5.40 -10.77 -6.29
C LEU A 43 6.04 -11.55 -7.45
N PRO A 44 6.32 -12.86 -7.33
CA PRO A 44 6.95 -13.62 -8.41
C PRO A 44 5.98 -13.90 -9.57
N GLU A 45 4.68 -14.03 -9.28
CA GLU A 45 3.64 -14.31 -10.28
C GLU A 45 2.29 -13.73 -9.86
N LEU A 46 1.46 -13.37 -10.85
CA LEU A 46 0.05 -13.06 -10.66
C LEU A 46 -0.77 -13.59 -11.84
N GLY A 47 -1.68 -14.51 -11.58
CA GLY A 47 -2.58 -15.04 -12.61
C GLY A 47 -3.41 -13.96 -13.31
N VAL A 48 -3.57 -14.08 -14.63
CA VAL A 48 -4.20 -13.07 -15.50
C VAL A 48 -5.59 -12.64 -15.05
N VAL A 49 -6.41 -13.56 -14.55
CA VAL A 49 -7.77 -13.25 -14.03
C VAL A 49 -7.70 -12.25 -12.86
N LYS A 50 -6.70 -12.38 -11.99
CA LYS A 50 -6.50 -11.46 -10.87
C LYS A 50 -5.98 -10.11 -11.34
N VAL A 51 -5.11 -10.11 -12.36
CA VAL A 51 -4.63 -8.86 -12.97
C VAL A 51 -5.81 -8.07 -13.55
N LEU A 52 -6.66 -8.72 -14.35
CA LEU A 52 -7.84 -8.10 -14.95
C LEU A 52 -8.79 -7.53 -13.88
N ALA A 53 -9.12 -8.32 -12.85
CA ALA A 53 -9.98 -7.86 -11.76
C ALA A 53 -9.40 -6.67 -10.98
N LEU A 54 -8.09 -6.65 -10.75
CA LEU A 54 -7.43 -5.52 -10.11
C LEU A 54 -7.54 -4.26 -10.97
N PHE A 55 -7.23 -4.38 -12.27
CA PHE A 55 -7.18 -3.26 -13.20
C PHE A 55 -8.57 -2.64 -13.37
N GLU A 56 -9.62 -3.45 -13.50
CA GLU A 56 -11.00 -3.00 -13.58
C GLU A 56 -11.40 -2.13 -12.38
N VAL A 57 -11.06 -2.55 -11.15
CA VAL A 57 -11.41 -1.83 -9.92
C VAL A 57 -10.75 -0.45 -9.82
N VAL A 58 -9.63 -0.22 -10.51
CA VAL A 58 -8.91 1.05 -10.54
C VAL A 58 -9.11 1.83 -11.84
N GLY A 59 -9.99 1.36 -12.74
CA GLY A 59 -10.29 2.03 -14.01
C GLY A 59 -9.19 1.89 -15.06
N LEU A 60 -8.41 0.81 -15.01
CA LEU A 60 -7.44 0.45 -16.04
C LEU A 60 -7.97 -0.70 -16.90
N GLU A 61 -7.50 -0.76 -18.14
CA GLU A 61 -7.78 -1.85 -19.08
C GLU A 61 -6.48 -2.45 -19.62
N ILE A 62 -6.56 -3.70 -20.08
CA ILE A 62 -5.46 -4.39 -20.76
C ILE A 62 -5.86 -4.64 -22.20
N LEU A 63 -5.06 -4.15 -23.13
CA LEU A 63 -5.27 -4.29 -24.57
C LEU A 63 -4.25 -5.25 -25.19
N ALA A 64 -4.72 -6.25 -25.92
CA ALA A 64 -3.87 -7.11 -26.73
C ALA A 64 -3.64 -6.44 -28.10
N ARG A 65 -2.37 -6.27 -28.48
CA ARG A 65 -1.97 -5.71 -29.78
C ARG A 65 -0.92 -6.59 -30.46
N PRO A 66 -0.84 -6.62 -31.80
CA PRO A 66 0.22 -7.32 -32.51
C PRO A 66 1.60 -6.87 -32.05
N ALA A 67 2.50 -7.83 -31.81
CA ALA A 67 3.88 -7.53 -31.46
C ALA A 67 4.58 -6.81 -32.62
N GLY A 68 5.47 -5.87 -32.30
CA GLY A 68 6.24 -5.13 -33.31
C GLY A 68 5.56 -3.89 -33.90
N GLN A 69 4.31 -3.58 -33.50
CA GLN A 69 3.76 -2.25 -33.77
C GLN A 69 4.43 -1.22 -32.84
N GLY A 70 5.20 -0.30 -33.43
CA GLY A 70 5.66 0.91 -32.75
C GLY A 70 4.49 1.77 -32.25
N ARG A 71 4.81 2.86 -31.55
CA ARG A 71 3.79 3.86 -31.23
C ARG A 71 3.28 4.48 -32.54
N THR A 72 1.96 4.52 -32.70
CA THR A 72 1.30 5.21 -33.79
C THR A 72 1.14 6.70 -33.46
N LEU A 73 0.89 7.54 -34.46
CA LEU A 73 0.54 8.94 -34.23
C LEU A 73 -0.74 9.07 -33.39
N ASP A 74 -1.71 8.19 -33.62
CA ASP A 74 -2.96 8.18 -32.85
C ASP A 74 -2.71 7.91 -31.36
N ASP A 75 -1.75 7.03 -31.03
CA ASP A 75 -1.32 6.79 -29.63
C ASP A 75 -0.79 8.08 -28.99
N LEU A 76 0.00 8.88 -29.73
CA LEU A 76 0.56 10.14 -29.23
C LEU A 76 -0.49 11.23 -29.07
N VAL A 77 -1.51 11.25 -29.92
CA VAL A 77 -2.65 12.18 -29.83
C VAL A 77 -3.51 11.82 -28.62
N ALA A 78 -3.83 10.53 -28.41
CA ALA A 78 -4.62 10.06 -27.28
C ALA A 78 -3.95 10.34 -25.91
N GLU A 79 -2.63 10.22 -25.81
CA GLU A 79 -1.89 10.55 -24.59
C GLU A 79 -2.00 12.05 -24.24
N GLN A 80 -1.93 12.96 -25.23
CA GLN A 80 -2.02 14.40 -25.03
C GLN A 80 -3.42 14.85 -24.59
N THR A 81 -4.47 14.29 -25.18
CA THR A 81 -5.86 14.59 -24.79
C THR A 81 -6.19 14.11 -23.38
N SER A 82 -5.59 13.00 -22.97
CA SER A 82 -5.75 12.42 -21.63
C SER A 82 -4.98 13.21 -20.57
N ALA A 83 -3.75 13.66 -20.89
CA ALA A 83 -2.93 14.50 -20.02
C ALA A 83 -3.57 15.88 -19.75
N ALA A 84 -4.25 16.46 -20.74
CA ALA A 84 -4.95 17.74 -20.61
C ALA A 84 -6.16 17.70 -19.65
N HIS A 85 -6.71 16.51 -19.35
CA HIS A 85 -7.82 16.35 -18.39
C HIS A 85 -7.36 16.23 -16.93
N SER A 86 -6.07 15.99 -16.67
CA SER A 86 -5.53 15.87 -15.29
C SER A 86 -4.99 17.19 -14.73
N SER A 87 -4.74 18.21 -15.55
CA SER A 87 -4.21 19.51 -15.09
C SER A 87 -5.25 20.48 -14.53
N ASN A 88 -6.54 20.11 -14.50
CA ASN A 88 -7.64 20.96 -13.97
C ASN A 88 -8.15 20.54 -12.58
N LEU A 89 -7.45 19.66 -11.87
CA LEU A 89 -7.77 19.29 -10.48
C LEU A 89 -6.85 20.04 -9.50
N GLU A 90 -7.12 21.34 -9.33
CA GLU A 90 -6.62 22.11 -8.18
C GLU A 90 -7.15 21.50 -6.87
N PRO A 91 -6.32 21.27 -5.83
CA PRO A 91 -6.80 20.80 -4.54
C PRO A 91 -7.41 21.97 -3.75
N THR A 92 -8.64 22.37 -4.09
CA THR A 92 -9.46 23.22 -3.23
C THR A 92 -10.04 22.38 -2.09
N GLY A 93 -9.33 22.36 -0.97
CA GLY A 93 -9.76 21.60 0.21
C GLY A 93 -8.92 21.91 1.45
N LYS A 94 -9.25 22.99 2.15
CA LYS A 94 -8.67 23.36 3.45
C LYS A 94 -8.84 22.20 4.45
N ARG A 95 -7.75 21.54 4.86
CA ARG A 95 -7.76 20.65 6.04
C ARG A 95 -7.67 21.50 7.31
N VAL A 96 -8.82 21.83 7.89
CA VAL A 96 -8.91 22.23 9.29
C VAL A 96 -8.86 20.96 10.14
N ARG A 97 -7.82 20.78 10.94
CA ARG A 97 -7.86 19.81 12.04
C ARG A 97 -8.09 20.56 13.35
N HIS A 98 -9.20 20.21 13.97
CA HIS A 98 -9.62 20.63 15.29
C HIS A 98 -8.54 20.30 16.33
N ILE A 99 -8.19 21.28 17.14
CA ILE A 99 -7.34 21.12 18.32
C ILE A 99 -8.22 20.47 19.41
N LYS A 100 -7.73 19.40 20.06
CA LYS A 100 -8.20 19.00 21.39
C LYS A 100 -7.01 19.15 22.34
N GLY A 101 -7.13 20.10 23.26
CA GLY A 101 -6.13 20.41 24.27
C GLY A 101 -6.12 19.43 25.45
N VAL A 102 -4.90 19.20 25.94
CA VAL A 102 -4.45 19.17 27.35
C VAL A 102 -5.19 18.29 28.37
N GLN A 103 -4.49 17.24 28.83
CA GLN A 103 -4.29 16.83 30.24
C GLN A 103 -3.39 15.58 30.23
N GLY A 104 -2.37 15.36 31.03
CA GLY A 104 -1.78 16.01 32.19
C GLY A 104 -0.64 15.08 32.63
N LYS A 105 0.51 15.65 33.02
CA LYS A 105 1.69 14.92 33.49
C LYS A 105 1.32 13.98 34.66
N ARG A 106 1.71 12.71 34.62
CA ARG A 106 2.08 11.95 35.84
C ARG A 106 3.22 10.98 35.55
N ALA A 107 4.31 11.23 36.27
CA ALA A 107 5.40 10.31 36.51
C ALA A 107 4.92 9.08 37.30
N GLY A 108 5.63 7.95 37.17
CA GLY A 108 5.38 6.79 38.00
C GLY A 108 6.11 5.55 37.50
N ALA A 109 7.36 5.42 37.93
CA ALA A 109 8.15 4.20 37.82
C ALA A 109 7.42 3.02 38.50
N ILE A 110 7.31 1.88 37.81
CA ILE A 110 6.91 0.62 38.44
C ILE A 110 8.17 -0.20 38.67
N ALA A 111 8.57 -0.19 39.95
CA ALA A 111 9.61 -1.03 40.50
C ALA A 111 9.20 -2.51 40.42
N TRP A 112 10.09 -3.33 39.87
CA TRP A 112 10.04 -4.78 40.02
C TRP A 112 10.62 -5.16 41.38
N LEU A 113 9.75 -5.47 42.34
CA LEU A 113 10.09 -6.14 43.59
C LEU A 113 9.82 -7.65 43.41
N ALA A 114 10.88 -8.42 43.21
CA ALA A 114 10.88 -9.85 43.52
C ALA A 114 11.99 -10.09 44.54
N GLY A 115 11.56 -10.58 45.70
CA GLY A 115 12.29 -10.57 46.95
C GLY A 115 13.46 -11.54 47.03
N THR A 116 14.38 -11.12 47.89
CA THR A 116 15.44 -11.86 48.57
C THR A 116 14.96 -13.18 49.17
N SER A 117 15.71 -14.26 48.95
CA SER A 117 15.88 -15.31 49.96
C SER A 117 17.37 -15.58 50.13
N ALA A 118 17.81 -15.42 51.37
CA ALA A 118 19.19 -15.50 51.81
C ALA A 118 19.51 -16.87 52.41
N SER A 119 20.81 -17.09 52.56
CA SER A 119 21.46 -17.85 53.62
C SER A 119 21.89 -19.27 53.28
N GLY A 120 23.21 -19.43 53.27
CA GLY A 120 23.92 -20.69 53.24
C GLY A 120 23.73 -21.54 54.49
N LYS A 121 24.04 -22.82 54.30
CA LYS A 121 24.54 -23.79 55.28
C LYS A 121 25.62 -24.54 54.48
N GLY A 122 26.91 -24.44 54.82
CA GLY A 122 27.48 -25.04 56.01
C GLY A 122 27.70 -26.54 55.75
N GLY A 123 28.94 -26.96 55.45
CA GLY A 123 29.37 -28.36 55.56
C GLY A 123 29.27 -28.86 57.01
N PRO A 124 29.74 -30.08 57.39
CA PRO A 124 31.01 -30.68 56.93
C PRO A 124 31.03 -32.25 56.89
N THR A 125 32.24 -32.79 56.70
CA THR A 125 32.74 -34.16 57.00
C THR A 125 32.27 -35.29 56.07
N LYS A 126 33.11 -36.23 55.62
CA LYS A 126 34.39 -36.74 56.10
C LYS A 126 35.19 -37.30 54.92
#